data_AF-A0A7S2GDD1-F1
#
_entry.id   AF-A0A7S2GDD1-F1
#
_cell.length_a   1.000
_cell.length_b   1.000
_cell.length_c   1.000
_cell.angle_alpha   90.00
_cell.angle_beta   90.00
_cell.angle_gamma   90.00
#
_symmetry.space_group_name_H-M   'P 1'
#
loop_
_entity.id
_entity.type
_entity.pdbx_description
1 polymer ?
#
loop_
_entity_poly.entity_id
_entity_poly.type
_entity_poly.pdbx_seq_one_letter_code
_entity_poly.pdbx_strand_id
1 'polypeptide(L)'
;TLDNKVATHEAWPHPYKLEFCVTLGAEALTTTLTVHNVGEEPFKFMDLQHTYLNVGDISATTVSGLQGAQYLDKTSDDPDAARTDERQAASITEFTDRVYFPVEGKPIT
;
A
#
# COMPACT_ATOMS: atom_id res chain seq x y z
N THR A 1 7.26 -5.53 -17.98
CA THR A 1 7.10 -6.89 -17.43
C THR A 1 8.37 -7.31 -16.75
N LEU A 2 8.25 -7.94 -15.58
CA LEU A 2 9.37 -8.56 -14.87
C LEU A 2 9.13 -10.06 -14.79
N ASP A 3 10.14 -10.83 -15.19
CA ASP A 3 10.13 -12.29 -15.16
C ASP A 3 11.22 -12.80 -14.22
N ASN A 4 11.11 -14.07 -13.81
CA ASN A 4 12.01 -14.71 -12.88
C ASN A 4 13.44 -14.86 -13.45
N LYS A 5 14.34 -13.93 -13.10
CA LYS A 5 15.77 -13.98 -13.45
C LYS A 5 16.52 -14.90 -12.47
N VAL A 6 17.68 -15.40 -12.87
CA VAL A 6 18.49 -16.35 -12.08
C VAL A 6 18.71 -15.88 -10.63
N ALA A 7 19.05 -14.61 -10.43
CA ALA A 7 19.29 -14.06 -9.08
C ALA A 7 18.03 -13.96 -8.20
N THR A 8 16.83 -13.82 -8.77
CA THR A 8 15.58 -13.76 -7.99
C THR A 8 15.06 -15.14 -7.62
N HIS A 9 15.36 -16.16 -8.44
CA HIS A 9 14.90 -17.52 -8.23
C HIS A 9 15.53 -18.19 -6.98
N GLU A 10 16.78 -17.87 -6.64
CA GLU A 10 17.44 -18.48 -5.48
C GLU A 10 16.82 -18.04 -4.13
N ALA A 11 16.41 -16.78 -4.02
CA ALA A 11 15.79 -16.25 -2.80
C ALA A 11 14.27 -16.47 -2.74
N TRP A 12 13.61 -16.61 -3.88
CA TRP A 12 12.17 -16.83 -4.00
C TRP A 12 11.90 -17.82 -5.16
N PRO A 13 11.88 -19.14 -4.88
CA PRO A 13 11.86 -20.19 -5.89
C PRO A 13 10.44 -20.46 -6.44
N HIS A 14 9.65 -19.40 -6.61
CA HIS A 14 8.33 -19.48 -7.22
C HIS A 14 8.39 -18.87 -8.63
N PRO A 15 8.00 -19.58 -9.70
CA PRO A 15 7.87 -18.99 -11.01
C PRO A 15 6.74 -17.96 -11.04
N TYR A 16 7.07 -16.71 -11.35
CA TYR A 16 6.10 -15.63 -11.49
C TYR A 16 6.39 -14.76 -12.70
N LYS A 17 5.36 -14.05 -13.17
CA LYS A 17 5.46 -12.95 -14.12
C LYS A 17 4.71 -11.75 -13.57
N LEU A 18 5.34 -10.58 -13.58
CA LEU A 18 4.73 -9.31 -13.18
C LEU A 18 4.51 -8.43 -14.38
N GLU A 19 3.28 -7.96 -14.55
CA GLU A 19 2.92 -6.95 -15.54
C GLU A 19 2.50 -5.68 -14.81
N PHE A 20 3.28 -4.61 -15.00
CA PHE A 20 2.94 -3.30 -14.46
C PHE A 20 2.55 -2.39 -15.62
N CYS A 21 1.30 -1.96 -15.64
CA CYS A 21 0.73 -1.07 -16.64
C CYS A 21 0.56 0.33 -16.05
N VAL A 22 0.97 1.34 -16.82
CA VAL A 22 0.83 2.75 -16.46
C VAL A 22 0.05 3.45 -17.57
N THR A 23 -1.11 3.99 -17.22
CA THR A 23 -1.96 4.77 -18.13
C THR A 23 -1.97 6.21 -17.67
N LEU A 24 -1.48 7.11 -18.53
CA LEU A 24 -1.56 8.54 -18.31
C LEU A 24 -2.80 9.09 -19.04
N GLY A 25 -3.79 9.51 -18.27
CA GLY A 25 -4.93 10.28 -18.74
C GLY A 25 -4.70 11.79 -18.56
N ALA A 26 -5.61 12.60 -19.09
CA ALA A 26 -5.54 14.07 -18.97
C ALA A 26 -5.58 14.55 -17.50
N GLU A 27 -6.34 13.86 -16.65
CA GLU A 27 -6.56 14.23 -15.24
C GLU A 27 -6.27 13.07 -14.27
N ALA A 28 -5.68 11.98 -14.74
CA ALA A 28 -5.46 10.78 -13.93
C ALA A 28 -4.19 10.03 -14.33
N LEU A 29 -3.53 9.44 -13.34
CA LEU A 29 -2.51 8.42 -13.52
C LEU A 29 -3.07 7.11 -12.95
N THR A 30 -3.23 6.11 -13.79
CA THR A 30 -3.68 4.77 -13.36
C THR A 30 -2.52 3.80 -13.44
N THR A 31 -2.27 3.10 -12.35
CA THR A 31 -1.26 2.06 -12.23
C THR A 31 -1.93 0.72 -11.93
N THR A 32 -1.55 -0.33 -12.65
CA THR A 32 -2.09 -1.68 -12.45
C THR A 32 -0.94 -2.67 -12.37
N LEU A 33 -0.89 -3.43 -11.29
CA LEU A 33 0.01 -4.57 -11.14
C LEU A 33 -0.79 -5.86 -11.33
N THR A 34 -0.37 -6.69 -12.27
CA THR A 34 -0.89 -8.03 -12.48
C THR A 34 0.20 -9.03 -12.14
N VAL A 35 -0.11 -9.96 -11.23
CA VAL A 35 0.79 -11.02 -10.77
C VAL A 35 0.29 -12.34 -11.35
N HIS A 36 1.11 -12.97 -12.18
CA HIS A 36 0.82 -14.27 -12.76
C HIS A 36 1.63 -15.34 -12.02
N ASN A 37 0.94 -16.34 -11.48
CA ASN A 37 1.59 -17.60 -11.10
C ASN A 37 1.76 -18.44 -12.36
N VAL A 38 3.01 -18.63 -12.78
CA VAL A 38 3.37 -19.43 -13.97
C VAL A 38 4.04 -20.76 -13.59
N GLY A 39 4.03 -21.08 -12.30
CA GLY A 39 4.49 -22.37 -11.77
C GLY A 39 3.34 -23.33 -11.54
N GLU A 40 3.69 -24.52 -11.04
CA GLU A 40 2.72 -25.59 -10.76
C GLU A 40 2.13 -25.47 -9.34
N GLU A 41 2.85 -24.84 -8.42
CA GLU A 41 2.47 -24.71 -7.02
C GLU A 41 1.92 -23.31 -6.70
N PRO A 42 0.90 -23.20 -5.82
CA PRO A 42 0.44 -21.90 -5.34
C PRO A 42 1.51 -21.22 -4.48
N PHE A 43 1.59 -19.89 -4.56
CA PHE A 43 2.41 -19.08 -3.66
C PHE A 43 1.59 -17.97 -3.00
N LYS A 44 2.06 -17.54 -1.83
CA LYS A 44 1.51 -16.39 -1.10
C LYS A 44 2.42 -15.19 -1.29
N PHE A 45 1.84 -14.02 -1.45
CA PHE A 45 2.56 -12.77 -1.56
C PHE A 45 1.73 -11.62 -0.98
N MET A 46 2.38 -10.50 -0.75
CA MET A 46 1.74 -9.21 -0.50
C MET A 46 2.26 -8.23 -1.54
N ASP A 47 1.42 -7.28 -1.94
CA ASP A 47 1.82 -6.17 -2.78
C ASP A 47 1.40 -4.85 -2.14
N LEU A 48 2.13 -3.78 -2.48
CA LEU A 48 1.83 -2.42 -2.07
C LEU A 48 2.34 -1.47 -3.16
N GLN A 49 1.54 -0.45 -3.47
CA GLN A 49 1.96 0.66 -4.33
C GLN A 49 2.42 1.82 -3.45
N HIS A 50 3.74 2.01 -3.35
CA HIS A 50 4.36 2.94 -2.40
C HIS A 50 4.36 4.38 -2.94
N THR A 51 3.17 4.94 -3.12
CA THR A 51 2.95 6.23 -3.77
C THR A 51 3.42 7.39 -2.89
N TYR A 52 4.33 8.22 -3.41
CA TYR A 52 4.70 9.49 -2.81
C TYR A 52 3.94 10.63 -3.48
N LEU A 53 3.02 11.25 -2.74
CA LEU A 53 2.28 12.41 -3.21
C LEU A 53 3.07 13.69 -2.92
N ASN A 54 3.21 14.53 -3.94
CA ASN A 54 3.83 15.85 -3.78
C ASN A 54 2.81 16.80 -3.14
N VAL A 55 3.15 17.37 -1.98
CA VAL A 55 2.31 18.31 -1.22
C VAL A 55 3.09 19.59 -0.94
N GLY A 56 2.39 20.71 -0.75
CA GLY A 56 3.03 22.01 -0.51
C GLY A 56 3.71 22.08 0.85
N ASP A 57 2.91 21.97 1.92
CA ASP A 57 3.38 21.96 3.31
C ASP A 57 2.66 20.84 4.07
N ILE A 58 3.43 19.86 4.55
CA ILE A 58 2.88 18.70 5.29
C ILE A 58 2.17 19.13 6.58
N SER A 59 2.60 20.21 7.22
CA SER A 59 2.00 20.71 8.46
C SER A 59 0.58 21.29 8.25
N ALA A 60 0.27 21.71 7.03
CA ALA A 60 -1.04 22.20 6.61
C ALA A 60 -1.84 21.16 5.81
N THR A 61 -1.29 19.96 5.59
CA THR A 61 -1.92 18.89 4.82
C THR A 61 -2.68 17.93 5.73
N THR A 62 -3.84 17.47 5.28
CA THR A 62 -4.62 16.45 5.99
C THR A 62 -5.10 15.35 5.04
N VAL A 63 -5.30 14.14 5.58
CA VAL A 63 -5.86 12.98 4.87
C VAL A 63 -7.26 12.70 5.40
N SER A 64 -8.28 12.87 4.55
CA SER A 64 -9.67 12.52 4.87
C SER A 64 -10.01 11.08 4.48
N GLY A 65 -11.13 10.55 4.95
CA GLY A 65 -11.63 9.21 4.59
C GLY A 65 -11.16 8.08 5.51
N LEU A 66 -10.32 8.40 6.50
CA LEU A 66 -9.81 7.46 7.50
C LEU A 66 -10.62 7.45 8.81
N GLN A 67 -11.61 8.32 8.95
CA GLN A 67 -12.42 8.41 10.17
C GLN A 67 -13.15 7.08 10.45
N GLY A 68 -12.98 6.54 11.66
CA GLY A 68 -13.52 5.26 12.10
C GLY A 68 -12.72 4.04 11.62
N ALA A 69 -11.67 4.22 10.82
CA ALA A 69 -10.79 3.13 10.41
C ALA A 69 -9.91 2.67 11.58
N GLN A 70 -9.74 1.36 11.70
CA GLN A 70 -8.72 0.82 12.60
C GLN A 70 -7.34 0.95 11.93
N TYR A 71 -6.28 1.09 12.71
CA TYR A 71 -4.91 1.08 12.21
C TYR A 71 -3.93 0.51 13.25
N LEU A 72 -2.80 0.01 12.75
CA LEU A 72 -1.60 -0.29 13.53
C LEU A 72 -0.62 0.88 13.41
N ASP A 73 0.00 1.28 14.53
CA ASP A 73 1.00 2.37 14.55
C ASP A 73 2.39 1.78 14.80
N LYS A 74 3.21 1.67 13.76
CA LYS A 74 4.55 1.08 13.86
C LYS A 74 5.55 1.94 14.61
N THR A 75 5.18 3.18 14.95
CA THR A 75 6.02 4.12 15.71
C THR A 75 5.71 4.07 17.21
N SER A 76 4.67 3.35 17.61
CA SER A 76 4.23 3.15 18.99
C SER A 76 5.10 2.14 19.74
N ASP A 77 5.14 2.27 21.07
CA ASP A 77 5.73 1.25 21.97
C ASP A 77 5.01 -0.11 21.89
N ASP A 78 3.75 -0.09 21.47
CA ASP A 78 2.95 -1.27 21.16
C ASP A 78 2.45 -1.16 19.70
N PRO A 79 3.21 -1.68 18.73
CA PRO A 79 2.89 -1.56 17.30
C PRO A 79 1.81 -2.53 16.82
N ASP A 80 1.50 -3.57 17.60
CA ASP A 80 0.48 -4.58 17.26
C ASP A 80 -0.91 -4.23 17.82
N ALA A 81 -1.01 -3.23 18.71
CA ALA A 81 -2.27 -2.72 19.22
C ALA A 81 -3.05 -1.92 18.17
N ALA A 82 -4.20 -2.45 17.76
CA ALA A 82 -5.12 -1.74 16.88
C ALA A 82 -5.75 -0.52 17.57
N ARG A 83 -5.78 0.61 16.86
CA ARG A 83 -6.34 1.89 17.29
C ARG A 83 -7.40 2.34 16.30
N THR A 84 -8.40 3.10 16.75
CA THR A 84 -9.38 3.72 15.83
C THR A 84 -9.00 5.17 15.57
N ASP A 85 -9.04 5.59 14.30
CA ASP A 85 -8.83 6.98 13.93
C ASP A 85 -10.14 7.76 14.03
N GLU A 86 -10.37 8.44 15.15
CA GLU A 86 -11.60 9.22 15.37
C GLU A 86 -11.59 10.60 14.68
N ARG A 87 -10.48 10.98 14.04
CA ARG A 87 -10.33 12.29 13.41
C ARG A 87 -11.12 12.35 12.11
N GLN A 88 -11.78 13.48 11.86
CA GLN A 88 -12.43 13.74 10.58
C GLN A 88 -11.42 13.77 9.41
N ALA A 89 -10.23 14.30 9.67
CA ALA A 89 -9.09 14.27 8.77
C ALA A 89 -7.79 14.13 9.59
N ALA A 90 -6.88 13.26 9.14
CA ALA A 90 -5.62 12.99 9.80
C ALA A 90 -4.56 14.01 9.37
N SER A 91 -4.07 14.80 10.32
CA SER A 91 -2.85 15.61 10.15
C SER A 91 -1.60 14.76 10.41
N ILE A 92 -0.49 15.15 9.76
CA ILE A 92 0.82 14.52 9.91
C ILE A 92 1.78 15.58 10.47
N THR A 93 1.96 15.57 11.79
CA THR A 93 2.77 16.57 12.52
C THR A 93 4.03 15.99 13.14
N GLU A 94 4.24 14.68 12.97
CA GLU A 94 5.36 13.92 13.51
C GLU A 94 5.68 12.74 12.59
N PHE A 95 6.80 12.05 12.86
CA PHE A 95 7.11 10.80 12.17
C PHE A 95 5.95 9.81 12.34
N THR A 96 5.35 9.41 11.22
CA THR A 96 4.12 8.61 11.20
C THR A 96 4.33 7.41 10.30
N ASP A 97 4.07 6.21 10.81
CA ASP A 97 4.00 4.97 10.04
C ASP A 97 2.79 4.16 10.52
N ARG A 98 1.66 4.32 9.82
CA ARG A 98 0.36 3.72 10.19
C ARG A 98 -0.17 2.83 9.08
N VAL A 99 -0.59 1.63 9.44
CA VAL A 99 -1.25 0.67 8.52
C VAL A 99 -2.73 0.63 8.84
N TYR A 100 -3.53 1.25 7.97
CA TYR A 100 -4.98 1.32 8.12
C TYR A 100 -5.67 0.05 7.59
N PHE A 101 -6.68 -0.42 8.31
CA PHE A 101 -7.58 -1.48 7.91
C PHE A 101 -8.82 -0.90 7.20
N PRO A 102 -9.36 -1.57 6.17
CA PRO A 102 -10.58 -1.11 5.51
C PRO A 102 -11.74 -0.99 6.49
N VAL A 103 -12.50 0.10 6.38
CA VAL A 103 -13.82 0.19 7.01
C VAL A 103 -14.77 -0.70 6.21
N GLU A 104 -15.61 -1.51 6.87
CA GLU A 104 -16.52 -2.46 6.20
C GLU A 104 -17.19 -1.85 4.95
N GLY A 105 -17.04 -2.52 3.80
CA GLY A 105 -17.69 -2.14 2.54
C GLY A 105 -17.05 -0.99 1.77
N LYS A 106 -15.93 -0.41 2.22
CA LYS A 106 -15.19 0.62 1.48
C LYS A 106 -13.72 0.22 1.28
N PRO A 107 -13.23 0.17 0.03
CA PRO A 107 -11.79 0.17 -0.22
C PRO A 107 -11.17 1.41 0.42
N ILE A 108 -9.95 1.29 0.94
CA ILE A 108 -9.13 2.48 1.20
C ILE A 108 -8.65 2.96 -0.17
N THR A 109 -9.41 3.88 -0.77
CA THR A 109 -9.10 4.56 -2.04
C THR A 109 -9.23 6.05 -1.85
#